data_AF-A0A7X6A7C9-F1
#
_entry.id   AF-A0A7X6A7C9-F1
#
_cell.length_a   1.000
_cell.length_b   1.000
_cell.length_c   1.000
_cell.angle_alpha   90.00
_cell.angle_beta   90.00
_cell.angle_gamma   90.00
#
_symmetry.space_group_name_H-M   'P 1'
#
loop_
_entity.id
_entity.type
_entity.pdbx_description
1 polymer ?
#
loop_
_entity_poly.entity_id
_entity_poly.type
_entity_poly.pdbx_seq_one_letter_code
_entity_poly.pdbx_strand_id
1 'polypeptide(L)'
;MTPPTRQPKPSSRYRDAWKWERTASVTHCVDCYPESCPFKAYIAGDKVLREEQSGRFPTVEEGVPDMNPTGCQKGVGWSRMLD
;
A
#
# COMPACT_ATOMS: atom_id res chain seq x y z
N MET A 1 33.40 19.00 -23.29
CA MET A 1 32.50 19.78 -22.40
C MET A 1 31.30 18.90 -22.07
N THR A 2 31.22 18.42 -20.84
CA THR A 2 30.06 17.62 -20.39
C THR A 2 28.89 18.58 -20.17
N PRO A 3 27.69 18.32 -20.72
CA PRO A 3 26.54 19.19 -20.50
C PRO A 3 26.19 19.24 -19.00
N PRO A 4 25.69 20.38 -18.47
CA PRO A 4 25.30 20.48 -17.08
C PRO A 4 24.15 19.51 -16.78
N THR A 5 24.27 18.76 -15.69
CA THR A 5 23.24 17.86 -15.21
C THR A 5 21.98 18.66 -14.89
N ARG A 6 20.87 18.33 -15.55
CA ARG A 6 19.58 18.97 -15.31
C ARG A 6 19.16 18.71 -13.86
N GLN A 7 18.98 19.77 -13.08
CA GLN A 7 18.46 19.61 -11.72
C GLN A 7 17.05 19.01 -11.74
N PRO A 8 16.72 18.11 -10.80
CA PRO A 8 15.38 17.57 -10.67
C PRO A 8 14.39 18.70 -10.39
N LYS A 9 13.21 18.65 -11.03
CA LYS A 9 12.10 19.53 -10.64
C LYS A 9 11.74 19.26 -9.17
N PRO A 10 11.32 20.25 -8.37
CA PRO A 10 10.91 20.02 -6.98
C PRO A 10 9.87 18.89 -6.81
N SER A 11 8.97 18.72 -7.79
CA SER A 11 7.97 17.64 -7.81
C SER A 11 8.53 16.22 -7.97
N SER A 12 9.80 16.08 -8.39
CA SER A 12 10.47 14.78 -8.51
C SER A 12 10.53 14.04 -7.18
N ARG A 13 10.80 14.75 -6.07
CA ARG A 13 10.90 14.16 -4.73
C ARG A 13 9.64 13.39 -4.32
N TYR A 14 8.46 13.93 -4.60
CA TYR A 14 7.19 13.25 -4.32
C TYR A 14 6.98 12.01 -5.20
N ARG A 15 7.42 12.07 -6.47
CA ARG A 15 7.36 10.92 -7.37
C ARG A 15 8.35 9.83 -6.99
N ASP A 16 9.52 10.21 -6.48
CA ASP A 16 10.53 9.28 -5.99
C ASP A 16 10.08 8.57 -4.72
N ALA A 17 9.36 9.27 -3.82
CA ALA A 17 8.72 8.65 -2.65
C ALA A 17 7.59 7.66 -3.03
N TRP A 18 7.05 7.75 -4.25
CA TRP A 18 6.02 6.84 -4.78
C TRP A 18 6.63 5.80 -5.73
N LYS A 19 7.76 5.20 -5.34
CA LYS A 19 8.41 4.07 -6.04
C LYS A 19 8.66 2.91 -5.07
N TRP A 20 8.60 1.70 -5.60
CA TRP A 20 8.86 0.45 -4.88
C TRP A 20 9.32 -0.61 -5.89
N GLU A 21 9.97 -1.66 -5.41
CA GLU A 21 10.52 -2.73 -6.26
C GLU A 21 9.50 -3.82 -6.53
N ARG A 22 8.69 -4.16 -5.52
CA ARG A 22 7.66 -5.19 -5.61
C ARG A 22 6.49 -4.93 -4.67
N THR A 23 5.42 -5.66 -4.90
CA THR A 23 4.28 -5.73 -3.98
C THR A 23 4.05 -7.16 -3.51
N ALA A 24 3.41 -7.31 -2.35
CA ALA A 24 2.94 -8.60 -1.85
C ALA A 24 1.50 -8.47 -1.34
N SER A 25 0.69 -9.52 -1.52
CA SER A 25 -0.63 -9.61 -0.90
C SER A 25 -0.47 -10.05 0.55
N VAL A 26 -1.04 -9.28 1.47
CA VAL A 26 -0.92 -9.48 2.91
C VAL A 26 -2.26 -9.25 3.61
N THR A 27 -2.36 -9.69 4.86
CA THR A 27 -3.45 -9.38 5.79
C THR A 27 -2.89 -9.30 7.21
N HIS A 28 -3.68 -8.81 8.16
CA HIS A 28 -3.25 -8.62 9.55
C HIS A 28 -3.83 -9.72 10.44
N CYS A 29 -2.95 -10.55 11.02
CA CYS A 29 -3.35 -11.64 11.91
C CYS A 29 -3.60 -11.11 13.34
N VAL A 30 -4.65 -10.31 13.49
CA VAL A 30 -5.10 -9.74 14.78
C VAL A 30 -6.59 -9.99 14.95
N ASP A 31 -7.04 -10.08 16.20
CA ASP A 31 -8.45 -10.27 16.53
C ASP A 31 -9.25 -8.97 16.33
N CYS A 32 -9.48 -8.61 15.06
CA CYS A 32 -10.22 -7.41 14.65
C CYS A 32 -11.57 -7.74 14.00
N TYR A 33 -12.17 -8.88 14.35
CA TYR A 33 -13.42 -9.41 13.80
C TYR A 33 -14.44 -8.29 13.46
N PRO A 34 -15.09 -8.33 12.28
CA PRO A 34 -15.28 -9.51 11.40
C PRO A 34 -14.27 -9.69 10.28
N GLU A 35 -13.39 -8.72 10.02
CA GLU A 35 -12.85 -8.55 8.68
C GLU A 35 -11.37 -8.94 8.54
N SER A 36 -11.07 -9.91 7.67
CA SER A 36 -9.69 -10.26 7.23
C SER A 36 -9.28 -9.40 6.03
N CYS A 37 -9.10 -8.10 6.28
CA CYS A 37 -8.91 -7.09 5.23
C CYS A 37 -7.70 -7.43 4.33
N PRO A 38 -7.85 -7.47 2.98
CA PRO A 38 -6.76 -7.70 2.06
C PRO A 38 -5.98 -6.41 1.80
N PHE A 39 -4.66 -6.46 2.00
CA PHE A 39 -3.74 -5.34 1.79
C PHE A 39 -2.68 -5.68 0.73
N LYS A 40 -2.10 -4.64 0.14
CA LYS A 40 -0.87 -4.70 -0.67
C LYS A 40 0.25 -4.08 0.16
N ALA A 41 1.28 -4.85 0.46
CA ALA A 41 2.53 -4.33 1.00
C ALA A 41 3.41 -3.83 -0.16
N TYR A 42 3.90 -2.60 -0.07
CA TYR A 42 4.85 -2.02 -1.03
C TYR A 42 6.27 -2.15 -0.47
N ILE A 43 7.17 -2.78 -1.22
CA ILE A 43 8.46 -3.25 -0.71
C ILE A 43 9.60 -2.67 -1.56
N ALA A 44 10.66 -2.21 -0.90
CA ALA A 44 11.93 -1.86 -1.54
C ALA A 44 13.08 -2.43 -0.71
N GLY A 45 13.95 -3.23 -1.33
CA GLY A 45 14.96 -4.01 -0.62
C GLY A 45 14.33 -4.97 0.38
N ASP A 46 14.76 -4.87 1.63
CA ASP A 46 14.33 -5.68 2.78
C ASP A 46 13.23 -5.01 3.62
N LYS A 47 12.77 -3.80 3.24
CA LYS A 47 11.80 -3.01 4.02
C LYS A 47 10.42 -2.95 3.37
N VAL A 48 9.40 -3.03 4.23
CA VAL A 48 8.02 -2.65 3.87
C VAL A 48 7.89 -1.14 4.00
N LEU A 49 7.66 -0.45 2.88
CA LEU A 49 7.57 1.01 2.85
C LEU A 49 6.22 1.51 3.39
N ARG A 50 5.14 0.84 3.00
CA ARG A 50 3.75 1.13 3.39
C ARG A 50 2.84 -0.02 2.97
N GLU A 51 1.62 0.01 3.50
CA GLU A 51 0.53 -0.90 3.14
C GLU A 51 -0.69 -0.10 2.70
N GLU A 52 -1.46 -0.64 1.75
CA GLU A 52 -2.70 -0.03 1.26
C GLU A 52 -3.75 -1.11 1.04
N GLN A 53 -5.03 -0.79 1.25
CA GLN A 53 -6.11 -1.72 0.98
C GLN A 53 -6.10 -2.19 -0.49
N SER A 54 -6.38 -3.48 -0.69
CA SER A 54 -6.30 -4.07 -2.02
C SER A 54 -7.45 -3.66 -2.93
N GLY A 55 -8.65 -3.48 -2.37
CA GLY A 55 -9.88 -3.20 -3.12
C GLY A 55 -10.23 -4.33 -4.10
N ARG A 56 -10.14 -5.58 -3.66
CA ARG A 56 -10.28 -6.79 -4.51
C ARG A 56 -11.43 -7.72 -4.11
N PHE A 57 -12.32 -7.31 -3.21
CA PHE A 57 -13.52 -8.09 -2.95
C PHE A 57 -14.40 -8.12 -4.21
N PRO A 58 -14.88 -9.30 -4.63
CA PRO A 58 -15.88 -9.37 -5.69
C PRO A 58 -17.21 -8.81 -5.17
N THR A 59 -18.00 -8.23 -6.07
CA THR A 59 -19.42 -8.01 -5.82
C THR A 59 -20.10 -9.36 -5.68
N VAL A 60 -20.80 -9.58 -4.57
CA VAL A 60 -21.45 -10.87 -4.26
C VAL A 60 -22.87 -10.94 -4.82
N GLU A 61 -23.59 -9.82 -4.81
CA GLU A 61 -24.98 -9.72 -5.26
C GLU A 61 -25.20 -8.42 -6.04
N GLU A 62 -25.96 -8.49 -7.13
CA GLU A 62 -26.29 -7.33 -7.94
C GLU A 62 -27.18 -6.35 -7.15
N GLY A 63 -26.84 -5.05 -7.20
CA GLY A 63 -27.55 -4.02 -6.44
C GLY A 63 -27.11 -3.88 -4.97
N VAL A 64 -26.25 -4.76 -4.47
CA VAL A 64 -25.66 -4.66 -3.13
C VAL A 64 -24.22 -4.11 -3.23
N PRO A 65 -23.84 -3.09 -2.44
CA PRO A 65 -22.47 -2.61 -2.39
C PRO A 65 -21.49 -3.74 -2.04
N ASP A 66 -20.34 -3.74 -2.71
CA ASP A 66 -19.27 -4.67 -2.35
C ASP A 66 -18.60 -4.24 -1.01
N MET A 67 -17.66 -5.06 -0.54
CA MET A 67 -16.91 -4.77 0.67
C MET A 67 -15.69 -3.88 0.42
N ASN A 68 -15.43 -3.42 -0.81
CA ASN A 68 -14.22 -2.65 -1.07
C ASN A 68 -14.29 -1.26 -0.42
N PRO A 69 -13.15 -0.74 0.10
CA PRO A 69 -11.83 -1.36 0.13
C PRO A 69 -11.53 -2.16 1.41
N THR A 70 -12.46 -2.22 2.38
CA THR A 70 -12.23 -2.62 3.78
C THR A 70 -11.11 -1.83 4.46
N GLY A 71 -10.56 -2.34 5.57
CA GLY A 71 -9.36 -1.81 6.22
C GLY A 71 -9.65 -0.74 7.28
N CYS A 72 -8.67 -0.52 8.14
CA CYS A 72 -8.74 0.46 9.22
C CYS A 72 -7.41 1.19 9.42
N GLN A 73 -7.43 2.25 10.24
CA GLN A 73 -6.23 3.03 10.55
C GLN A 73 -5.15 2.20 11.27
N LYS A 74 -5.53 1.16 12.02
CA LYS A 74 -4.55 0.25 12.66
C LYS A 74 -3.82 -0.58 11.60
N GLY A 75 -4.56 -1.14 10.63
CA GLY A 75 -3.98 -1.93 9.54
C GLY A 75 -3.08 -1.11 8.61
N VAL A 76 -3.50 0.10 8.24
CA VAL A 76 -2.65 1.03 7.45
C VAL A 76 -1.38 1.43 8.21
N GLY A 77 -1.43 1.43 9.55
CA GLY A 77 -0.29 1.69 10.41
C GLY A 77 0.60 0.48 10.71
N TRP A 78 0.28 -0.72 10.21
CA TRP A 78 0.93 -1.96 10.61
C TRP A 78 2.43 -2.00 10.25
N SER A 79 2.80 -1.48 9.08
CA SER A 79 4.20 -1.45 8.63
C SER A 79 5.12 -0.70 9.60
N ARG A 80 4.60 0.21 10.44
CA ARG A 80 5.36 0.92 11.47
C ARG A 80 5.79 0.04 12.64
N MET A 81 5.26 -1.17 12.74
CA MET A 81 5.61 -2.18 13.75
C MET A 81 6.65 -3.20 13.24
N LEU A 82 7.02 -3.12 11.96
CA LEU A 82 7.99 -4.04 11.33
C LEU A 82 9.44 -3.51 11.36
N ASP A 83 9.64 -2.30 11.90
CA ASP A 83 10.93 -1.61 12.04
C ASP A 83 11.60 -1.88 13.39
#